data_AF-A0A8J6JU27-F1
#
_entry.id   AF-A0A8J6JU27-F1
#
_cell.length_a   1.000
_cell.length_b   1.000
_cell.length_c   1.000
_cell.angle_alpha   90.00
_cell.angle_beta   90.00
_cell.angle_gamma   90.00
#
_symmetry.space_group_name_H-M   'P 1'
#
loop_
_entity.id
_entity.type
_entity.pdbx_description
1 polymer ?
#
loop_
_entity_poly.entity_id
_entity_poly.type
_entity_poly.pdbx_seq_one_letter_code
_entity_poly.pdbx_strand_id
1 'polypeptide(L)'
;MAFELDRVILRTVFPEQRLYGFQVANIKDKIKQVATCSQTGKVNEELRFEMMNRYYHLMDQLKKFGYDRKVHPYFTEYLVNTYGIMKDKMAIEPEDLSMNDPQFLRKMITECMYTDKVKDILIILDCLVYLAKKDGSSIFIQ
;
A
#
# COMPACT_ATOMS: atom_id res chain seq x y z
N MET A 1 -7.65 3.37 -2.89
CA MET A 1 -6.29 3.79 -3.29
C MET A 1 -5.25 3.59 -2.19
N ALA A 2 -5.20 4.42 -1.13
CA ALA A 2 -4.17 4.26 -0.08
C ALA A 2 -4.19 2.89 0.61
N PHE A 3 -5.38 2.42 1.00
CA PHE A 3 -5.59 1.09 1.58
C PHE A 3 -5.15 -0.05 0.63
N GLU A 4 -5.47 0.08 -0.66
CA GLU A 4 -5.10 -0.93 -1.66
C GLU A 4 -3.59 -0.99 -1.89
N LEU A 5 -2.91 0.17 -1.93
CA LEU A 5 -1.46 0.21 -2.04
C LEU A 5 -0.80 -0.51 -0.87
N ASP A 6 -1.24 -0.21 0.36
CA ASP A 6 -0.73 -0.87 1.56
C ASP A 6 -0.98 -2.38 1.52
N ARG A 7 -2.17 -2.80 1.08
CA ARG A 7 -2.54 -4.20 0.97
C ARG A 7 -1.67 -4.94 -0.05
N VAL A 8 -1.43 -4.37 -1.22
CA VAL A 8 -0.56 -4.97 -2.24
C VAL A 8 0.86 -5.08 -1.72
N ILE A 9 1.42 -4.01 -1.13
CA ILE A 9 2.77 -4.03 -0.52
C ILE A 9 2.89 -5.15 0.51
N LEU A 10 1.91 -5.28 1.40
CA LEU A 10 1.91 -6.30 2.43
C LEU A 10 1.78 -7.72 1.85
N ARG A 11 0.95 -7.93 0.82
CA ARG A 11 0.81 -9.24 0.16
C ARG A 11 2.08 -9.66 -0.60
N THR A 12 2.79 -8.71 -1.22
CA THR A 12 4.07 -9.00 -1.88
C THR A 12 5.13 -9.43 -0.87
N VAL A 13 5.18 -8.79 0.31
CA VAL A 13 6.17 -9.10 1.34
C VAL A 13 5.80 -10.37 2.12
N PHE A 14 4.52 -10.57 2.41
CA PHE A 14 4.00 -11.68 3.20
C PHE A 14 2.91 -12.47 2.43
N PRO A 15 3.28 -13.28 1.43
CA PRO A 15 2.30 -13.97 0.59
C PRO A 15 1.44 -14.99 1.34
N GLU A 16 1.99 -15.64 2.38
CA GLU A 16 1.34 -16.75 3.09
C GLU A 16 0.73 -16.37 4.45
N GLN A 17 0.83 -15.10 4.86
CA GLN A 17 0.43 -14.67 6.20
C GLN A 17 -0.92 -13.97 6.21
N ARG A 18 -1.66 -14.19 7.31
CA ARG A 18 -2.85 -13.39 7.60
C ARG A 18 -2.42 -12.01 8.11
N LEU A 19 -2.68 -10.97 7.32
CA LEU A 19 -2.18 -9.60 7.52
C LEU A 19 -2.93 -8.78 8.59
N TYR A 20 -3.53 -9.42 9.60
CA TYR A 20 -4.29 -8.72 10.63
C TYR A 20 -3.38 -7.85 11.50
N GLY A 21 -3.64 -6.53 11.52
CA GLY A 21 -2.81 -5.57 12.24
C GLY A 21 -1.44 -5.33 11.61
N PHE A 22 -1.27 -5.66 10.32
CA PHE A 22 -0.09 -5.31 9.55
C PHE A 22 -0.30 -3.94 8.91
N GLN A 23 0.71 -3.09 9.03
CA GLN A 23 0.76 -1.78 8.38
C GLN A 23 2.12 -1.66 7.70
N VAL A 24 2.19 -0.94 6.57
CA VAL A 24 3.45 -0.72 5.88
C VAL A 24 4.44 0.05 6.76
N ALA A 25 3.94 0.94 7.64
CA ALA A 25 4.76 1.67 8.62
C ALA A 25 5.51 0.73 9.59
N ASN A 26 4.88 -0.38 9.98
CA ASN A 26 5.42 -1.35 10.96
C ASN A 26 5.98 -2.61 10.30
N ILE A 27 6.21 -2.60 8.99
CA ILE A 27 6.51 -3.79 8.20
C ILE A 27 7.80 -4.50 8.65
N LYS A 28 8.84 -3.74 9.04
CA LYS A 28 10.11 -4.32 9.50
C LYS A 28 9.96 -5.09 10.80
N ASP A 29 9.15 -4.57 11.72
CA ASP A 29 8.85 -5.25 12.98
C ASP A 29 8.01 -6.50 12.73
N LYS A 30 7.07 -6.43 11.78
CA LYS A 30 6.30 -7.59 11.33
C LYS A 30 7.15 -8.65 10.66
N ILE A 31 8.13 -8.29 9.85
CA ILE A 31 9.10 -9.25 9.27
C ILE A 31 9.86 -9.98 10.38
N LYS A 32 10.34 -9.25 11.40
CA LYS A 32 11.01 -9.85 12.56
C LYS A 32 10.05 -10.77 13.33
N GLN A 33 8.81 -10.36 13.54
CA GLN A 33 7.79 -11.14 14.24
C GLN A 33 7.48 -12.45 13.50
N VAL A 34 7.25 -12.39 12.18
CA VAL A 34 6.94 -13.56 11.35
C VAL A 34 8.15 -14.49 11.22
N ALA A 35 9.35 -13.94 11.12
CA ALA A 35 10.57 -14.74 11.08
C ALA A 35 10.91 -15.40 12.43
N THR A 36 10.32 -14.95 13.54
CA THR A 36 10.56 -15.55 14.85
C THR A 36 9.64 -16.75 15.04
N CYS A 37 10.22 -17.93 15.22
CA CYS A 37 9.47 -19.14 15.51
C CYS A 37 8.78 -19.01 16.88
N SER A 38 7.45 -19.07 16.92
CA SER A 38 6.66 -18.94 18.14
C SER A 38 6.94 -20.04 19.18
N GLN A 39 7.40 -21.21 18.74
CA GLN A 39 7.68 -22.37 19.60
C GLN A 39 9.09 -22.35 20.19
N THR A 40 10.07 -21.78 19.48
CA THR A 40 11.48 -21.84 19.89
C THR A 40 12.07 -20.47 20.26
N GLY A 41 11.37 -19.39 19.93
CA GLY A 41 11.87 -18.01 20.06
C GLY A 41 13.06 -17.69 19.15
N LYS A 42 13.52 -18.65 18.32
CA LYS A 42 14.63 -18.47 17.39
C LYS A 42 14.15 -17.78 16.13
N VAL A 43 14.95 -16.85 15.65
CA VAL A 43 14.72 -16.15 14.39
C VAL A 43 15.22 -17.03 13.26
N ASN A 44 14.35 -17.32 12.30
CA ASN A 44 14.74 -17.88 11.01
C ASN A 44 15.35 -16.75 10.18
N GLU A 45 16.67 -16.63 10.21
CA GLU A 45 17.39 -15.56 9.51
C GLU A 45 17.27 -15.67 7.99
N GLU A 46 17.12 -16.88 7.42
CA GLU A 46 16.90 -17.06 5.98
C GLU A 46 15.54 -16.48 5.55
N LEU A 47 14.47 -16.85 6.26
CA LEU A 47 13.13 -16.34 6.00
C LEU A 47 13.07 -14.81 6.22
N ARG A 48 13.71 -14.31 7.27
CA ARG A 48 13.83 -12.87 7.54
C ARG A 48 14.52 -12.15 6.40
N PHE A 49 15.66 -12.68 5.94
CA PHE A 49 16.44 -12.11 4.86
C PHE A 49 15.64 -12.06 3.57
N GLU A 50 14.92 -13.14 3.23
CA GLU A 50 14.10 -13.20 2.03
C GLU A 50 12.97 -12.17 2.06
N MET A 51 12.22 -12.07 3.17
CA MET A 51 11.15 -11.06 3.32
C MET A 51 11.70 -9.63 3.27
N MET A 52 12.85 -9.37 3.92
CA MET A 52 13.50 -8.06 3.84
C MET A 52 13.96 -7.74 2.41
N ASN A 53 14.49 -8.72 1.67
CA ASN A 53 14.93 -8.54 0.31
C ASN A 53 13.76 -8.21 -0.62
N ARG A 54 12.64 -8.94 -0.50
CA ARG A 54 11.39 -8.63 -1.22
C ARG A 54 10.90 -7.21 -0.91
N TYR A 55 10.90 -6.84 0.37
CA TYR A 55 10.50 -5.50 0.81
C TYR A 55 11.41 -4.40 0.22
N TYR A 56 12.74 -4.55 0.31
CA TYR A 56 13.66 -3.56 -0.24
C TYR A 56 13.58 -3.47 -1.77
N HIS A 57 13.46 -4.60 -2.45
CA HIS A 57 13.30 -4.62 -3.90
C HIS A 57 12.02 -3.90 -4.34
N LEU A 58 10.91 -4.14 -3.63
CA LEU A 58 9.65 -3.46 -3.86
C LEU A 58 9.77 -1.94 -3.63
N MET A 59 10.33 -1.56 -2.47
CA MET A 59 10.53 -0.15 -2.12
C MET A 59 11.45 0.58 -3.10
N ASP A 60 12.46 -0.09 -3.65
CA ASP A 60 13.32 0.49 -4.69
C ASP A 60 12.56 0.76 -5.99
N GLN A 61 11.65 -0.14 -6.40
CA GLN A 61 10.78 0.13 -7.55
C GLN A 61 9.84 1.31 -7.26
N LEU A 62 9.20 1.35 -6.10
CA LEU A 62 8.27 2.43 -5.73
C LEU A 62 9.00 3.78 -5.61
N LYS A 63 10.25 3.78 -5.15
CA LYS A 63 11.07 4.99 -5.04
C LYS A 63 11.27 5.67 -6.40
N LYS A 64 11.30 4.92 -7.51
CA LYS A 64 11.38 5.49 -8.87
C LYS A 64 10.16 6.35 -9.23
N PHE A 65 9.03 6.11 -8.58
CA PHE A 65 7.80 6.89 -8.70
C PHE A 65 7.67 7.97 -7.62
N GLY A 66 8.71 8.17 -6.81
CA GLY A 66 8.74 9.17 -5.74
C GLY A 66 8.31 8.64 -4.37
N TYR A 67 8.03 7.34 -4.21
CA TYR A 67 7.62 6.79 -2.91
C TYR A 67 8.73 6.89 -1.86
N ASP A 68 8.45 7.57 -0.76
CA ASP A 68 9.31 7.65 0.41
C ASP A 68 8.78 6.77 1.54
N ARG A 69 9.53 5.70 1.82
CA ARG A 69 9.30 4.76 2.92
C ARG A 69 9.23 5.38 4.33
N LYS A 70 9.64 6.64 4.52
CA LYS A 70 9.55 7.37 5.79
C LYS A 70 8.32 8.27 5.88
N VAL A 71 7.73 8.66 4.75
CA VAL A 71 6.64 9.63 4.69
C VAL A 71 5.35 8.94 4.27
N HIS A 72 5.38 8.22 3.15
CA HIS A 72 4.19 7.68 2.52
C HIS A 72 3.50 6.55 3.30
N PRO A 73 4.18 5.66 4.04
CA PRO A 73 3.48 4.71 4.91
C PRO A 73 2.64 5.36 6.02
N TYR A 74 3.13 6.45 6.62
CA TYR A 74 2.36 7.19 7.63
C TYR A 74 1.25 8.02 6.97
N PHE A 75 1.50 8.51 5.75
CA PHE A 75 0.52 9.24 4.99
C PHE A 75 -0.63 8.34 4.51
N THR A 76 -0.35 7.12 4.02
CA THR A 76 -1.39 6.14 3.67
C THR A 76 -2.21 5.76 4.89
N GLU A 77 -1.57 5.51 6.03
CA GLU A 77 -2.26 5.27 7.30
C GLU A 77 -3.14 6.45 7.70
N TYR A 78 -2.63 7.69 7.63
CA TYR A 78 -3.42 8.89 7.89
C TYR A 78 -4.64 8.97 6.94
N LEU A 79 -4.46 8.72 5.65
CA LEU A 79 -5.55 8.73 4.68
C LEU A 79 -6.59 7.64 4.97
N VAL A 80 -6.17 6.44 5.31
CA VAL A 80 -7.08 5.33 5.68
C VAL A 80 -7.81 5.63 6.98
N ASN A 81 -7.15 6.19 7.98
CA ASN A 81 -7.80 6.56 9.24
C ASN A 81 -8.75 7.75 9.07
N THR A 82 -8.36 8.74 8.26
CA THR A 82 -9.17 9.95 8.02
C THR A 82 -10.37 9.65 7.15
N TYR A 83 -10.17 8.98 6.01
CA TYR A 83 -11.21 8.78 5.00
C TYR A 83 -11.82 7.37 5.01
N GLY A 84 -11.17 6.38 5.61
CA GLY A 84 -11.70 5.01 5.73
C GLY A 84 -12.76 4.85 6.83
N ILE A 85 -12.79 5.75 7.82
CA ILE A 85 -13.89 5.86 8.80
C ILE A 85 -15.07 6.64 8.21
N MET A 86 -14.84 7.48 7.19
CA MET A 86 -15.90 8.19 6.45
C MET A 86 -16.60 7.28 5.44
N LYS A 87 -17.02 6.09 5.87
CA LYS A 87 -17.87 5.16 5.09
C LYS A 87 -19.28 5.70 4.78
N ASP A 88 -19.59 6.94 5.18
CA ASP A 88 -20.98 7.42 5.20
C ASP A 88 -21.27 8.60 4.25
N LYS A 89 -20.40 8.96 3.30
CA LYS A 89 -20.72 10.07 2.36
C LYS A 89 -20.41 9.88 0.88
N MET A 90 -19.84 8.76 0.47
CA MET A 90 -19.67 8.45 -0.95
C MET A 90 -20.02 7.00 -1.19
N ALA A 91 -21.31 6.69 -1.12
CA ALA A 91 -21.88 5.53 -1.81
C ALA A 91 -21.80 5.82 -3.32
N ILE A 92 -20.59 5.83 -3.87
CA ILE A 92 -20.37 5.75 -5.31
C ILE A 92 -20.36 4.25 -5.59
N GLU A 93 -21.33 3.80 -6.37
CA GLU A 93 -21.47 2.39 -6.70
C GLU A 93 -20.17 1.88 -7.36
N PRO A 94 -19.64 0.73 -6.91
CA PRO A 94 -18.36 0.19 -7.37
C PRO A 94 -18.34 -0.25 -8.85
N GLU A 95 -19.44 -0.04 -9.59
CA GLU A 95 -19.60 -0.40 -11.00
C GLU A 95 -19.11 0.68 -11.97
N ASP A 96 -18.66 1.84 -11.46
CA ASP A 96 -18.12 2.90 -12.30
C ASP A 96 -16.71 2.51 -12.79
N LEU A 97 -16.65 1.86 -13.96
CA LEU A 97 -15.42 1.49 -14.69
C LEU A 97 -14.42 2.67 -14.80
N SER A 98 -14.92 3.90 -14.70
CA SER A 98 -14.17 5.15 -14.64
C SER A 98 -13.20 5.23 -13.44
N MET A 99 -13.50 4.58 -12.31
CA MET A 99 -12.62 4.51 -11.15
C MET A 99 -11.39 3.62 -11.40
N ASN A 100 -11.43 2.69 -12.36
CA ASN A 100 -10.24 1.94 -12.76
C ASN A 100 -9.38 2.68 -13.80
N ASP A 101 -9.74 3.90 -14.22
CA ASP A 101 -8.90 4.73 -15.08
C ASP A 101 -7.96 5.64 -14.25
N PRO A 102 -6.64 5.44 -14.32
CA PRO A 102 -5.67 6.32 -13.69
C PRO A 102 -5.83 7.79 -14.05
N GLN A 103 -6.27 8.10 -15.27
CA GLN A 103 -6.40 9.49 -15.72
C GLN A 103 -7.59 10.18 -15.05
N PHE A 104 -8.72 9.49 -14.95
CA PHE A 104 -9.88 9.96 -14.19
C PHE A 104 -9.54 10.23 -12.72
N LEU A 105 -8.86 9.28 -12.05
CA LEU A 105 -8.45 9.45 -10.65
C LEU A 105 -7.51 10.64 -10.46
N ARG A 106 -6.52 10.82 -11.34
CA ARG A 106 -5.61 11.97 -11.31
C ARG A 106 -6.37 13.30 -11.42
N LYS A 107 -7.33 13.37 -12.34
CA LYS A 107 -8.17 14.56 -12.55
C LYS A 107 -9.02 14.84 -11.31
N MET A 108 -9.70 13.83 -10.78
CA MET A 108 -10.52 13.94 -9.57
C MET A 108 -9.70 14.39 -8.35
N ILE A 109 -8.51 13.83 -8.13
CA ILE A 109 -7.62 14.25 -7.02
C ILE A 109 -7.21 15.71 -7.18
N THR A 110 -6.88 16.13 -8.40
CA THR A 110 -6.47 17.51 -8.68
C THR A 110 -7.62 18.50 -8.53
N GLU A 111 -8.85 18.10 -8.87
CA GLU A 111 -10.05 18.94 -8.78
C GLU A 111 -10.67 19.00 -7.37
N CYS A 112 -10.62 17.89 -6.63
CA CYS A 112 -11.21 17.81 -5.29
C CYS A 112 -10.28 18.29 -4.17
N MET A 113 -8.96 18.37 -4.40
CA MET A 113 -8.00 18.67 -3.34
C MET A 113 -7.18 19.92 -3.62
N TYR A 114 -7.39 20.97 -2.82
CA TYR A 114 -6.64 22.23 -2.84
C TYR A 114 -5.52 22.25 -1.79
N THR A 115 -4.87 21.10 -1.57
CA THR A 115 -3.87 20.96 -0.49
C THR A 115 -2.49 20.60 -1.03
N ASP A 116 -1.47 20.99 -0.29
CA ASP A 116 -0.07 20.57 -0.45
C ASP A 116 0.11 19.04 -0.55
N LYS A 117 -0.85 18.27 -0.01
CA LYS A 117 -0.89 16.81 0.01
C LYS A 117 -1.24 16.16 -1.33
N VAL A 118 -1.67 16.93 -2.35
CA VAL A 118 -2.00 16.40 -3.70
C VAL A 118 -0.81 15.64 -4.30
N LYS A 119 0.42 16.16 -4.12
CA LYS A 119 1.63 15.53 -4.66
C LYS A 119 1.84 14.12 -4.11
N ASP A 120 1.71 13.95 -2.80
CA ASP A 120 1.87 12.65 -2.15
C ASP A 120 0.76 11.66 -2.53
N ILE A 121 -0.46 12.14 -2.73
CA ILE A 121 -1.58 11.30 -3.21
C ILE A 121 -1.34 10.83 -4.64
N LEU A 122 -0.83 11.71 -5.52
CA LEU A 122 -0.49 11.35 -6.89
C LEU A 122 0.64 10.31 -6.94
N ILE A 123 1.65 10.43 -6.06
CA ILE A 123 2.71 9.42 -5.91
C ILE A 123 2.12 8.07 -5.49
N ILE A 124 1.20 8.06 -4.51
CA ILE A 124 0.49 6.83 -4.09
C ILE A 124 -0.28 6.21 -5.27
N LEU A 125 -0.97 7.03 -6.06
CA LEU A 125 -1.70 6.56 -7.23
C LEU A 125 -0.76 5.94 -8.27
N ASP A 126 0.36 6.59 -8.58
CA ASP A 126 1.34 6.06 -9.53
C ASP A 126 1.95 4.73 -9.08
N CYS A 127 2.26 4.62 -7.80
CA CYS A 127 2.71 3.38 -7.17
C CYS A 127 1.67 2.27 -7.31
N LEU A 128 0.41 2.58 -7.04
CA LEU A 128 -0.69 1.61 -7.15
C LEU A 128 -0.91 1.17 -8.60
N VAL A 129 -0.88 2.09 -9.56
CA VAL A 129 -1.03 1.78 -11.00
C VAL A 129 0.12 0.91 -11.49
N TYR A 130 1.35 1.20 -11.07
CA TYR A 130 2.51 0.40 -11.41
C TYR A 130 2.37 -1.03 -10.87
N LEU A 131 1.95 -1.18 -9.61
CA LEU A 131 1.76 -2.50 -8.99
C LEU A 131 0.59 -3.27 -9.60
N ALA A 132 -0.53 -2.60 -9.87
CA ALA A 132 -1.67 -3.18 -10.58
C ALA A 132 -1.27 -3.75 -11.95
N LYS A 133 -0.50 -2.98 -12.74
CA LYS A 133 0.04 -3.45 -14.03
C LYS A 133 1.02 -4.63 -13.88
N LYS A 134 1.84 -4.62 -12.83
CA LYS A 134 2.83 -5.66 -12.58
C LYS A 134 2.18 -6.99 -12.13
N ASP A 135 1.16 -6.92 -11.29
CA ASP A 135 0.44 -8.08 -10.76
C ASP A 135 -0.74 -8.52 -11.66
N GLY A 136 -0.96 -7.86 -12.81
CA GLY A 136 -2.08 -8.13 -13.71
C GLY A 136 -3.46 -7.92 -13.07
N SER A 137 -3.52 -7.12 -12.00
CA SER A 137 -4.71 -6.92 -11.16
C SER A 137 -5.31 -5.53 -11.42
N SER A 138 -6.62 -5.38 -11.22
CA SER A 138 -7.28 -4.07 -11.28
C SER A 138 -6.80 -3.14 -10.15
N ILE A 139 -6.82 -1.83 -10.39
CA ILE A 139 -6.40 -0.78 -9.43
C ILE A 139 -7.27 -0.83 -8.17
N PHE A 140 -8.54 -1.19 -8.34
CA PHE A 140 -9.44 -1.55 -7.26
C PHE A 140 -9.73 -3.05 -7.32
N ILE A 141 -9.44 -3.74 -6.22
CA ILE A 141 -9.77 -5.15 -6.06
C ILE A 141 -11.29 -5.21 -5.77
N GLN A 142 -12.07 -5.79 -6.71
CA GLN A 142 -13.46 -6.17 -6.49
C GLN A 142 -13.59 -7.25 -5.42
#